data_AF-A0A4U9VXA3-F1
#
_entry.id   AF-A0A4U9VXA3-F1
#
_cell.length_a   1.000
_cell.length_b   1.000
_cell.length_c   1.000
_cell.angle_alpha   90.00
_cell.angle_beta   90.00
_cell.angle_gamma   90.00
#
_symmetry.space_group_name_H-M   'P 1'
#
loop_
_entity.id
_entity.type
_entity.pdbx_description
1 polymer ?
#
loop_
_entity_poly.entity_id
_entity_poly.type
_entity_poly.pdbx_seq_one_letter_code
_entity_poly.pdbx_strand_id
1 'polypeptide(L)'
;MRNRTLADLDRVVALGGGHGLGRVMSSLSSLGSRLTGIVTTTDNGGSTGRIRRSEGGIAWGDTRNCLNQLITEPSVASAMFEYRF
;
A
#
# COMPACT_ATOMS: atom_id res chain seq x y z
N MET A 1 26.47 7.68 23.29
CA MET A 1 26.04 7.14 21.99
C MET A 1 24.89 8.01 21.49
N ARG A 2 24.91 8.49 20.24
CA ARG A 2 23.79 9.25 19.68
C ARG A 2 22.67 8.27 19.33
N ASN A 3 21.47 8.44 19.89
CA ASN A 3 20.31 7.67 19.47
C ASN A 3 19.90 8.15 18.07
N ARG A 4 19.96 7.24 17.09
CA ARG A 4 19.45 7.50 15.75
C ARG A 4 17.92 7.52 15.79
N THR A 5 17.35 8.50 15.11
CA THR A 5 15.92 8.61 14.85
C THR A 5 15.59 8.09 13.46
N LEU A 6 14.30 7.93 13.16
CA LEU A 6 13.82 7.61 11.81
C LEU A 6 14.26 8.64 10.76
N ALA A 7 14.45 9.90 11.15
CA ALA A 7 14.92 10.95 10.26
C ALA A 7 16.36 10.71 9.77
N ASP A 8 17.18 9.98 10.54
CA ASP A 8 18.60 9.69 10.25
C ASP A 8 18.80 8.44 9.36
N LEU A 9 17.71 7.87 8.81
CA LEU A 9 17.75 6.68 7.96
C LEU A 9 17.67 7.07 6.48
N ASP A 10 18.63 6.64 5.66
CA ASP A 10 18.64 6.96 4.22
C ASP A 10 17.63 6.13 3.41
N ARG A 11 17.30 4.93 3.89
CA ARG A 11 16.39 3.98 3.23
C ARG A 11 15.57 3.24 4.27
N VAL A 12 14.25 3.23 4.09
CA VAL A 12 13.30 2.54 4.96
C VAL A 12 12.37 1.70 4.08
N VAL A 13 12.27 0.41 4.40
CA VAL A 13 11.41 -0.52 3.67
C VAL A 13 10.32 -1.03 4.61
N ALA A 14 9.06 -0.85 4.21
CA ALA A 14 7.89 -1.42 4.87
C ALA A 14 7.39 -2.62 4.07
N LEU A 15 7.28 -3.78 4.71
CA LEU A 15 6.82 -5.03 4.11
C LEU A 15 5.49 -5.43 4.73
N GLY A 16 4.52 -5.84 3.92
CA GLY A 16 3.24 -6.34 4.44
C GLY A 16 2.12 -6.32 3.40
N GLY A 17 0.89 -6.19 3.88
CA GLY A 17 -0.30 -6.14 3.03
C GLY A 17 -1.52 -5.64 3.80
N GLY A 18 -2.69 -6.04 3.33
CA GLY A 18 -3.99 -5.69 3.90
C GLY A 18 -4.18 -4.19 4.14
N HIS A 19 -4.79 -3.89 5.27
CA HIS A 19 -5.12 -2.52 5.69
C HIS A 19 -4.02 -1.84 6.50
N GLY A 20 -3.01 -2.59 6.95
CA GLY A 20 -1.97 -2.10 7.86
C GLY A 20 -0.85 -1.37 7.14
N LEU A 21 -0.36 -1.94 6.02
CA LEU A 21 0.81 -1.41 5.33
C LEU A 21 0.60 0.03 4.85
N GLY A 22 -0.51 0.33 4.20
CA GLY A 22 -0.79 1.68 3.71
C GLY A 22 -0.83 2.73 4.83
N ARG A 23 -1.36 2.38 6.01
CA ARG A 23 -1.41 3.27 7.18
C ARG A 23 -0.03 3.55 7.72
N VAL A 24 0.82 2.52 7.81
CA VAL A 24 2.23 2.67 8.20
C VAL A 24 2.97 3.55 7.20
N MET A 25 2.74 3.35 5.91
CA MET A 25 3.41 4.17 4.90
C MET A 25 2.91 5.62 4.92
N SER A 26 1.61 5.84 5.13
CA SER A 26 1.02 7.19 5.26
C SER A 26 1.57 7.94 6.47
N SER A 27 1.72 7.28 7.63
CA SER A 27 2.32 7.90 8.83
C SER A 27 3.82 8.19 8.68
N LEU A 28 4.51 7.45 7.81
CA LEU A 28 5.92 7.64 7.48
C LEU A 28 6.13 8.47 6.21
N SER A 29 5.10 9.11 5.68
CA SER A 29 5.15 9.86 4.41
C SER A 29 6.21 10.97 4.37
N SER A 30 6.56 11.54 5.54
CA SER A 30 7.63 12.53 5.69
C SER A 30 9.03 12.02 5.30
N LEU A 31 9.21 10.70 5.22
CA LEU A 31 10.45 10.11 4.70
C LEU A 31 10.60 10.30 3.18
N GLY A 32 9.51 10.58 2.46
CA GLY A 32 9.51 10.83 1.02
C GLY A 32 10.12 9.66 0.23
N SER A 33 11.04 9.98 -0.68
CA SER A 33 11.73 9.01 -1.56
C SER A 33 12.61 7.98 -0.83
N ARG A 34 12.79 8.14 0.49
CA ARG A 34 13.52 7.16 1.33
C ARG A 34 12.63 5.99 1.76
N LEU A 35 11.31 6.13 1.65
CA LEU A 35 10.35 5.09 2.03
C LEU A 35 9.98 4.24 0.81
N THR A 36 10.06 2.92 0.95
CA THR A 36 9.62 1.94 -0.05
C THR A 36 8.65 0.95 0.57
N GLY A 37 7.52 0.71 -0.10
CA GLY A 37 6.55 -0.31 0.28
C GLY A 37 6.70 -1.57 -0.56
N ILE A 38 6.74 -2.73 0.08
CA ILE A 38 6.65 -4.05 -0.57
C ILE A 38 5.36 -4.70 -0.13
N VAL A 39 4.44 -4.88 -1.09
CA VAL A 39 3.08 -5.37 -0.83
C VAL A 39 2.96 -6.85 -1.17
N THR A 40 2.37 -7.64 -0.28
CA THR A 40 2.08 -9.05 -0.49
C THR A 40 0.96 -9.24 -1.51
N THR A 41 1.13 -10.20 -2.42
CA THR A 41 0.18 -10.44 -3.54
C THR A 41 -0.38 -11.86 -3.53
N THR A 42 -0.46 -12.47 -2.35
CA THR A 42 -0.84 -13.88 -2.14
C THR A 42 -2.32 -14.08 -1.78
N ASP A 43 -3.10 -13.00 -1.66
CA ASP A 43 -4.53 -13.08 -1.32
C ASP A 43 -5.36 -13.77 -2.41
N ASN A 44 -6.32 -14.59 -1.98
CA ASN A 44 -7.26 -15.34 -2.82
C ASN A 44 -8.73 -15.13 -2.39
N GLY A 45 -9.00 -14.21 -1.47
CA GLY A 45 -10.34 -13.92 -0.93
C GLY A 45 -11.12 -12.87 -1.74
N GLY A 46 -12.44 -12.81 -1.52
CA GLY A 46 -13.31 -11.73 -2.01
C GLY A 46 -13.23 -11.45 -3.52
N SER A 47 -13.26 -10.17 -3.90
CA SER A 47 -13.14 -9.73 -5.30
C SER A 47 -11.78 -10.11 -5.90
N THR A 48 -10.70 -10.02 -5.12
CA THR A 48 -9.35 -10.44 -5.53
C THR A 48 -9.36 -11.89 -6.02
N GLY A 49 -9.92 -12.79 -5.21
CA GLY A 49 -10.05 -14.21 -5.54
C GLY A 49 -10.88 -14.47 -6.78
N ARG A 50 -11.99 -13.74 -6.96
CA ARG A 50 -12.84 -13.88 -8.16
C ARG A 50 -12.07 -13.50 -9.43
N ILE A 51 -11.41 -12.35 -9.43
CA ILE A 51 -10.61 -11.86 -10.57
C ILE A 51 -9.45 -12.81 -10.86
N ARG A 52 -8.72 -13.27 -9.84
CA ARG A 52 -7.63 -14.23 -10.03
C ARG A 52 -8.09 -15.55 -10.65
N ARG A 53 -9.30 -16.00 -10.30
CA ARG A 53 -9.88 -17.23 -10.87
C ARG A 53 -10.37 -17.03 -12.31
N SER A 54 -10.84 -15.84 -12.69
CA SER A 54 -11.33 -15.58 -14.04
C SER A 54 -10.22 -15.12 -15.01
N GLU A 55 -9.35 -14.22 -14.57
CA GLU A 55 -8.34 -13.55 -15.42
C GLU A 55 -6.90 -14.00 -15.13
N GLY A 56 -6.66 -14.77 -14.07
CA GLY A 56 -5.31 -15.09 -13.60
C GLY A 56 -4.59 -13.90 -12.95
N GLY A 57 -3.25 -13.97 -12.89
CA GLY A 57 -2.40 -12.89 -12.37
C GLY A 57 -2.25 -12.84 -10.84
N ILE A 58 -1.68 -11.73 -10.36
CA ILE A 58 -1.41 -11.48 -8.94
C ILE A 58 -2.63 -10.89 -8.21
N ALA A 59 -2.58 -10.89 -6.88
CA ALA A 59 -3.60 -10.25 -6.06
C ALA A 59 -3.40 -8.74 -6.06
N TRP A 60 -4.34 -8.01 -6.65
CA TRP A 60 -4.28 -6.54 -6.72
C TRP A 60 -4.88 -5.82 -5.50
N GLY A 61 -5.69 -6.51 -4.70
CA GLY A 61 -6.49 -5.90 -3.63
C GLY A 61 -5.68 -5.09 -2.62
N ASP A 62 -4.63 -5.68 -2.06
CA ASP A 62 -3.77 -5.03 -1.07
C ASP A 62 -2.95 -3.89 -1.67
N THR A 63 -2.47 -4.05 -2.91
CA THR A 63 -1.75 -2.99 -3.63
C THR A 63 -2.65 -1.79 -3.87
N ARG A 64 -3.88 -2.03 -4.34
CA ARG A 64 -4.91 -1.00 -4.52
C ARG A 64 -5.20 -0.28 -3.20
N ASN A 65 -5.41 -1.04 -2.12
CA ASN A 65 -5.69 -0.46 -0.82
C ASN A 65 -4.52 0.37 -0.28
N CYS A 66 -3.28 -0.12 -0.45
CA CYS A 66 -2.08 0.61 -0.04
C CYS A 66 -1.94 1.94 -0.79
N LEU A 67 -2.12 1.93 -2.11
CA LEU A 67 -2.11 3.13 -2.94
C LEU A 67 -3.18 4.12 -2.51
N ASN A 68 -4.41 3.66 -2.28
CA ASN A 68 -5.49 4.57 -1.88
C ASN A 68 -5.19 5.29 -0.54
N GLN A 69 -4.57 4.60 0.42
CA GLN A 69 -4.19 5.20 1.70
C GLN A 69 -3.02 6.18 1.60
N LEU A 70 -2.27 6.16 0.49
CA LEU A 70 -1.21 7.12 0.19
C LEU A 70 -1.71 8.34 -0.57
N ILE A 71 -2.90 8.29 -1.15
CA ILE A 71 -3.51 9.46 -1.80
C ILE A 71 -4.01 10.39 -0.70
N THR A 72 -3.34 11.54 -0.57
CA THR A 72 -3.68 12.57 0.43
C THR A 72 -4.75 13.54 -0.06
N GLU A 73 -4.96 13.64 -1.38
CA GLU A 73 -5.89 14.57 -2.01
C GLU A 73 -7.02 13.82 -2.73
N PRO A 74 -8.27 13.95 -2.27
CA PRO A 74 -9.41 13.36 -2.95
C PRO A 74 -9.53 13.85 -4.40
N SER A 75 -9.70 12.92 -5.33
CA SER A 75 -9.88 13.21 -6.75
C SER A 75 -10.89 12.25 -7.35
N VAL A 76 -11.36 12.54 -8.57
CA VAL A 76 -12.17 11.58 -9.35
C VAL A 76 -11.40 10.27 -9.53
N ALA A 77 -10.09 10.34 -9.76
CA ALA A 77 -9.24 9.16 -9.88
C ALA A 77 -9.24 8.32 -8.59
N SER A 78 -9.08 8.95 -7.41
CA SER A 78 -9.11 8.22 -6.13
C SER A 78 -10.49 7.62 -5.85
N ALA A 79 -11.57 8.34 -6.17
CA ALA A 79 -12.94 7.85 -6.04
C ALA A 79 -13.20 6.64 -6.95
N MET A 80 -12.76 6.69 -8.21
CA MET A 80 -12.86 5.56 -9.14
C MET A 80 -12.00 4.37 -8.68
N PHE A 81 -10.84 4.62 -8.09
CA PHE A 81 -9.94 3.57 -7.59
C PHE A 81 -10.49 2.85 -6.34
N GLU A 82 -11.39 3.52 -5.60
CA GLU A 82 -12.13 2.99 -4.45
C GLU A 82 -13.40 2.24 -4.81
N TYR A 83 -13.98 2.57 -5.96
CA TYR A 83 -15.30 2.10 -6.34
C TYR A 83 -15.39 0.58 -6.44
N ARG A 84 -16.49 0.04 -5.93
CA ARG A 84 -16.89 -1.36 -6.07
C ARG A 84 -18.32 -1.37 -6.61
N PHE A 85 -18.51 -2.09 -7.72
CA PHE A 85 -19.83 -2.41 -8.27
C PHE A 85 -20.63 -3.28 -7.31
#